data_AF-A0A957BPT5-F1
#
_entry.id   AF-A0A957BPT5-F1
#
_cell.length_a   1.000
_cell.length_b   1.000
_cell.length_c   1.000
_cell.angle_alpha   90.00
_cell.angle_beta   90.00
_cell.angle_gamma   90.00
#
_symmetry.space_group_name_H-M   'P 1'
#
loop_
_entity.id
_entity.type
_entity.pdbx_description
1 polymer ?
#
loop_
_entity_poly.entity_id
_entity_poly.type
_entity_poly.pdbx_seq_one_letter_code
_entity_poly.pdbx_strand_id
1 'polypeptide(L)' 'MTDSPWIKYSNDNNVSIVLNLDKASRFRHCESGSESFVEVLIDGEIHSILLSTDPGAYQDVLDYIKRTSGYELT' A
#
# COMPACT_ATOMS: atom_id res chain seq x y z
N MET A 1 6.39 1.02 -20.02
CA MET A 1 6.80 -0.11 -19.16
C MET A 1 5.75 -0.21 -18.08
N THR A 2 5.10 -1.35 -17.91
CA THR A 2 4.18 -1.54 -16.78
C THR A 2 5.02 -1.71 -15.52
N ASP A 3 4.93 -0.77 -14.59
CA ASP A 3 5.54 -0.91 -13.28
C ASP A 3 5.04 -2.19 -12.60
N SER A 4 5.91 -2.80 -11.80
CA SER A 4 5.62 -4.04 -11.10
C SER A 4 4.45 -3.88 -10.11
N PRO A 5 3.49 -4.81 -10.05
CA PRO A 5 2.45 -4.84 -9.01
C PRO A 5 2.96 -5.38 -7.67
N TRP A 6 4.22 -5.82 -7.63
CA TRP A 6 4.86 -6.36 -6.43
C TRP A 6 5.50 -5.23 -5.63
N ILE A 7 5.10 -5.12 -4.36
CA ILE A 7 5.71 -4.21 -3.40
C ILE A 7 6.36 -4.99 -2.26
N LYS A 8 7.42 -4.41 -1.69
CA LYS A 8 8.01 -4.87 -0.44
C LYS A 8 7.87 -3.73 0.58
N TYR A 9 7.42 -4.03 1.78
CA TYR A 9 7.41 -3.07 2.87
C TYR A 9 7.87 -3.72 4.18
N SER A 10 8.34 -2.89 5.11
CA SER A 10 8.63 -3.31 6.47
C SER A 10 7.53 -2.85 7.41
N ASN A 11 7.14 -3.70 8.36
CA ASN A 11 6.25 -3.30 9.45
C ASN A 11 7.04 -2.91 10.72
N ASP A 12 6.32 -2.44 11.74
CA ASP A 12 6.91 -1.98 13.01
C ASP A 12 7.65 -3.07 13.79
N ASN A 13 7.49 -4.34 13.41
CA ASN A 13 8.16 -5.48 14.02
C ASN A 13 9.44 -5.90 13.26
N ASN A 14 9.96 -5.05 12.36
CA ASN A 14 11.09 -5.36 11.46
C ASN A 14 10.83 -6.58 10.55
N VAL A 15 9.56 -6.90 10.27
CA VAL A 15 9.20 -7.96 9.33
C VAL A 15 9.09 -7.36 7.94
N SER A 16 9.83 -7.91 6.98
CA SER A 16 9.64 -7.61 5.56
C SER A 16 8.51 -8.46 4.98
N ILE A 17 7.57 -7.81 4.34
CA ILE A 17 6.43 -8.44 3.67
C ILE A 17 6.51 -8.09 2.19
N VAL A 18 6.22 -9.06 1.32
CA VAL A 18 6.15 -8.87 -0.13
C VAL A 18 4.72 -9.20 -0.59
N LEU A 19 4.04 -8.23 -1.18
CA LEU A 19 2.64 -8.35 -1.61
C LEU A 19 2.51 -8.16 -3.11
N ASN A 20 1.57 -8.88 -3.72
CA ASN A 20 1.11 -8.63 -5.08
C ASN A 20 -0.19 -7.83 -5.05
N LEU A 21 -0.12 -6.55 -5.42
CA LEU A 21 -1.26 -5.64 -5.39
C LEU A 21 -2.37 -6.02 -6.39
N ASP A 22 -2.06 -6.78 -7.45
CA ASP A 22 -3.08 -7.28 -8.39
C ASP A 22 -4.04 -8.31 -7.74
N LYS A 23 -3.69 -8.83 -6.56
CA LYS A 23 -4.55 -9.72 -5.77
C LYS A 23 -5.42 -8.96 -4.77
N ALA A 24 -5.25 -7.65 -4.64
CA ALA A 24 -6.02 -6.86 -3.72
C ALA A 24 -7.49 -6.77 -4.16
N SER A 25 -8.41 -7.09 -3.26
CA SER A 25 -9.84 -6.91 -3.49
C SER A 25 -10.34 -5.53 -3.06
N ARG A 26 -9.56 -4.80 -2.24
CA ARG A 26 -9.89 -3.47 -1.73
C ARG A 26 -8.63 -2.72 -1.28
N PHE A 27 -8.63 -1.42 -1.51
CA PHE A 27 -7.73 -0.46 -0.86
C PHE A 27 -8.53 0.49 0.04
N ARG A 28 -7.97 0.87 1.19
CA ARG A 28 -8.51 1.96 2.04
C ARG A 28 -7.36 2.87 2.45
N HIS A 29 -7.48 4.15 2.14
CA HIS A 29 -6.51 5.16 2.57
C HIS A 29 -7.10 6.00 3.70
N CYS A 30 -6.24 6.34 4.66
CA CYS A 30 -6.55 7.25 5.76
C CYS A 30 -5.46 8.31 5.81
N GLU A 31 -5.83 9.56 5.52
CA GLU A 31 -4.96 10.72 5.64
C GLU A 31 -5.00 11.25 7.08
N SER A 32 -3.86 11.24 7.76
CA SER A 32 -3.72 11.71 9.15
C SER A 32 -2.31 12.26 9.42
N GLY A 33 -1.77 13.05 8.48
CA GLY A 33 -0.42 13.60 8.58
C GLY A 33 0.63 12.48 8.69
N SER A 34 1.45 12.50 9.73
CA SER A 34 2.48 11.46 9.96
C SER A 34 1.92 10.07 10.25
N GLU A 35 0.64 9.97 10.64
CA GLU A 35 -0.03 8.69 10.93
C GLU A 35 -0.81 8.15 9.73
N SER A 36 -0.64 8.75 8.55
CA SER A 36 -1.32 8.31 7.33
C SER A 36 -0.96 6.86 6.97
N PHE A 37 -1.92 6.10 6.46
CA PHE A 37 -1.71 4.71 6.06
C PHE A 37 -2.60 4.28 4.90
N VAL A 38 -2.17 3.24 4.20
CA VAL A 38 -3.01 2.49 3.25
C VAL A 38 -3.19 1.07 3.76
N GLU A 39 -4.43 0.61 3.78
CA GLU A 39 -4.77 -0.79 3.96
C GLU A 39 -5.02 -1.46 2.62
N VAL A 40 -4.44 -2.63 2.44
CA VAL A 40 -4.66 -3.51 1.31
C VAL A 40 -5.31 -4.80 1.81
N LEU A 41 -6.47 -5.17 1.26
CA LEU A 41 -7.13 -6.44 1.57
C LEU A 41 -6.77 -7.49 0.51
N ILE A 42 -6.03 -8.53 0.90
CA ILE A 42 -5.63 -9.65 0.04
C ILE A 42 -6.03 -10.95 0.74
N ASP A 43 -6.78 -11.82 0.06
CA ASP A 43 -7.17 -13.15 0.56
C ASP A 43 -7.77 -13.18 1.98
N GLY A 44 -8.45 -12.08 2.38
CA GLY A 44 -9.08 -11.94 3.70
C GLY A 44 -8.18 -11.35 4.79
N GLU A 45 -6.91 -11.07 4.48
CA GLU A 45 -5.96 -10.42 5.38
C GLU A 45 -5.81 -8.93 5.05
N ILE A 46 -5.77 -8.09 6.09
CA ILE A 46 -5.54 -6.64 5.94
C ILE A 46 -4.06 -6.36 6.21
N HIS A 47 -3.41 -5.78 5.21
CA HIS A 47 -2.04 -5.30 5.29
C HIS A 47 -2.03 -3.77 5.39
N SER A 48 -1.57 -3.25 6.53
CA SER A 48 -1.41 -1.81 6.74
C SER A 48 0.00 -1.37 6.42
N ILE A 49 0.12 -0.39 5.53
CA ILE A 49 1.37 0.23 5.10
C ILE A 49 1.32 1.68 5.58
N LEU A 50 2.13 1.98 6.59
CA LEU A 50 2.12 3.27 7.28
C LEU A 50 3.17 4.19 6.66
N LEU A 51 2.80 5.45 6.45
CA LEU A 51 3.72 6.49 5.98
C LEU A 51 4.92 6.66 6.92
N SER A 52 4.71 6.57 8.23
CA SER A 52 5.77 6.72 9.24
C SER A 52 6.79 5.58 9.23
N THR A 53 6.39 4.38 8.83
CA THR A 53 7.23 3.17 8.88
C THR A 53 7.97 2.94 7.57
N ASP A 54 7.26 3.05 6.45
CA ASP A 54 7.83 2.84 5.11
C ASP A 54 7.23 3.82 4.10
N PRO A 55 7.72 5.08 4.06
CA PRO A 55 7.19 6.12 3.18
C PRO A 55 7.28 5.75 1.70
N GLY A 56 8.30 4.97 1.31
CA GLY A 56 8.48 4.52 -0.07
C GLY A 56 7.38 3.55 -0.47
N ALA A 57 7.17 2.49 0.32
CA ALA A 57 6.11 1.54 0.03
C ALA A 57 4.72 2.16 0.11
N TYR A 58 4.50 3.10 1.02
CA TYR A 58 3.26 3.87 1.10
C TYR A 58 2.99 4.62 -0.22
N GLN A 59 3.99 5.33 -0.76
CA GLN A 59 3.85 6.05 -2.02
C GLN A 59 3.67 5.10 -3.22
N ASP A 60 4.42 3.99 -3.26
CA ASP A 60 4.29 2.98 -4.32
C ASP A 60 2.87 2.42 -4.43
N VAL A 61 2.18 2.23 -3.28
CA VAL A 61 0.78 1.80 -3.25
C VAL A 61 -0.16 2.88 -3.78
N LEU A 62 0.02 4.14 -3.38
CA LEU A 62 -0.81 5.24 -3.89
C LEU A 62 -0.65 5.39 -5.41
N ASP A 63 0.58 5.31 -5.91
CA ASP A 63 0.89 5.37 -7.34
C ASP A 63 0.28 4.17 -8.08
N TYR A 64 0.35 2.98 -7.50
CA TYR A 64 -0.33 1.79 -8.03
C TYR A 64 -1.85 2.00 -8.14
N ILE A 65 -2.50 2.50 -7.08
CA ILE A 65 -3.95 2.73 -7.05
C ILE A 65 -4.34 3.74 -8.13
N LYS A 66 -3.62 4.87 -8.23
CA LYS A 66 -3.87 5.89 -9.24
C LYS A 66 -3.71 5.33 -10.65
N ARG A 67 -2.65 4.56 -10.90
CA ARG A 67 -2.38 3.95 -12.21
C ARG A 67 -3.44 2.91 -12.60
N THR A 68 -3.86 2.06 -11.66
CA THR A 68 -4.76 0.93 -11.98
C THR A 68 -6.23 1.30 -11.98
N SER A 69 -6.64 2.24 -11.13
CA SER A 69 -8.05 2.59 -10.93
C SER A 69 -8.42 3.96 -11.51
N GLY A 70 -7.44 4.84 -11.73
CA GLY A 70 -7.64 6.24 -12.11
C GLY A 70 -8.06 7.14 -10.96
N TYR A 71 -8.28 6.60 -9.75
CA TYR A 71 -8.63 7.39 -8.56
C TYR A 71 -7.38 7.89 -7.84
N GLU A 72 -7.40 9.17 -7.48
CA GLU A 72 -6.42 9.77 -6.59
C GLU A 72 -6.97 9.73 -5.17
N LEU A 73 -6.21 9.14 -4.26
CA LEU A 73 -6.55 9.11 -2.85
C LEU A 73 -5.87 10.32 -2.21
N THR A 74 -6.66 11.39 -2.03
CA THR A 74 -6.30 12.60 -1.30
C THR A 74 -6.74 12.46 0.14
#